data_AF-A0A5J9WM75-F1
#
_entry.id   AF-A0A5J9WM75-F1
#
_cell.length_a   1.000
_cell.length_b   1.000
_cell.length_c   1.000
_cell.angle_alpha   90.00
_cell.angle_beta   90.00
_cell.angle_gamma   90.00
#
_symmetry.space_group_name_H-M   'P 1'
#
loop_
_entity.id
_entity.type
_entity.pdbx_description
1 polymer ?
#
loop_
_entity_poly.entity_id
_entity_poly.type
_entity_poly.pdbx_seq_one_letter_code
_entity_poly.pdbx_strand_id
1 'polypeptide(L)' 'MSETETLQEMSGTNLAYRNVVDHTAGEFTQVLYDDVTSDPTLPRTKAVHCAAFGHGEAVFFQVT' A
#
# COMPACT_ATOMS: atom_id res chain seq x y z
N MET A 1 37.45 31.20 -10.16
CA MET A 1 36.86 30.29 -11.15
C MET A 1 36.39 29.09 -10.35
N SER A 2 35.12 29.08 -9.97
CA SER A 2 34.58 28.01 -9.14
C SER A 2 34.28 26.82 -10.04
N GLU A 3 35.03 25.73 -9.86
CA GLU A 3 34.77 24.46 -10.51
C GLU A 3 33.35 24.00 -10.18
N THR A 4 32.51 23.92 -11.21
CA THR A 4 31.27 23.17 -11.14
C THR A 4 31.62 21.70 -10.98
N GLU A 5 31.52 21.17 -9.76
CA GLU A 5 31.60 19.73 -9.51
C GLU A 5 30.48 19.03 -10.28
N THR A 6 30.87 18.09 -11.14
CA THR A 6 29.94 17.24 -11.89
C THR A 6 29.50 16.09 -11.00
N LEU A 7 28.25 16.11 -10.52
CA LEU A 7 27.67 15.00 -9.75
C LEU A 7 27.26 13.85 -10.69
N GLN A 8 27.77 12.64 -10.43
CA GLN A 8 27.40 11.41 -11.12
C GLN A 8 27.23 10.26 -10.11
N GLU A 9 26.22 9.41 -10.30
CA GLU A 9 25.91 8.27 -9.43
C GLU A 9 25.63 7.01 -10.28
N MET A 10 26.01 5.83 -9.79
CA MET A 10 25.70 4.56 -10.44
C MET A 10 24.27 4.13 -10.15
N SER A 11 23.53 3.76 -11.19
CA SER A 11 22.15 3.27 -11.01
C SER A 11 22.13 1.93 -10.27
N GLY A 12 21.28 1.83 -9.26
CA GLY A 12 21.04 0.57 -8.53
C GLY A 12 20.29 -0.49 -9.35
N THR A 13 19.69 -0.11 -10.49
CA THR A 13 19.03 -1.05 -11.40
C THR A 13 19.27 -0.68 -12.86
N ASN A 14 19.26 -1.67 -13.76
CA ASN A 14 19.33 -1.43 -15.21
C ASN A 14 17.96 -1.06 -15.83
N LEU A 15 16.90 -1.00 -15.02
CA LEU A 15 15.55 -0.69 -15.49
C LEU A 15 15.37 0.82 -15.56
N ALA A 16 15.58 1.38 -16.76
CA ALA A 16 15.44 2.81 -16.99
C ALA A 16 13.98 3.28 -17.14
N TYR A 17 13.08 2.41 -17.62
CA TYR A 17 11.68 2.74 -17.83
C TYR A 17 10.78 1.51 -17.66
N ARG A 18 9.64 1.68 -17.01
CA ARG A 18 8.57 0.68 -16.89
C ARG A 18 7.22 1.37 -17.02
N ASN A 19 6.41 0.93 -17.96
CA ASN A 19 5.01 1.31 -18.08
C ASN A 19 4.14 0.13 -17.60
N VAL A 20 3.29 0.38 -16.60
CA VAL A 20 2.35 -0.61 -16.06
C VAL A 20 0.95 -0.08 -16.34
N VAL A 21 0.23 -0.77 -17.23
CA VAL A 21 -1.11 -0.36 -17.66
C VAL A 21 -2.19 -1.09 -16.85
N ASP A 22 -1.95 -2.37 -16.58
CA ASP A 22 -2.81 -3.19 -15.74
C ASP A 22 -2.37 -3.04 -14.29
N HIS A 23 -3.22 -2.39 -13.49
CA HIS A 23 -2.95 -2.19 -12.09
C HIS A 23 -3.49 -3.40 -11.32
N THR A 24 -2.62 -4.20 -10.71
CA THR A 24 -3.15 -5.26 -9.82
C THR A 24 -3.86 -4.58 -8.64
N ALA A 25 -4.97 -5.13 -8.16
CA ALA A 25 -5.75 -4.52 -7.07
C ALA A 25 -4.94 -4.22 -5.79
N GLY A 26 -3.77 -4.85 -5.64
CA GLY A 26 -2.82 -4.62 -4.56
C GLY A 26 -1.83 -3.46 -4.78
N GLU A 27 -1.81 -2.81 -5.95
CA GLU A 27 -0.85 -1.74 -6.24
C GLU A 27 -1.23 -0.38 -5.63
N PHE A 28 -2.48 -0.19 -5.18
CA PHE A 28 -2.94 1.14 -4.72
C PHE A 28 -3.80 1.20 -3.46
N THR A 29 -4.02 0.10 -2.73
CA THR A 29 -4.68 0.21 -1.42
C THR A 29 -3.64 0.23 -0.31
N GLN A 30 -3.13 1.43 -0.02
CA GLN A 30 -2.56 1.70 1.29
C GLN A 30 -3.73 1.72 2.29
N VAL A 31 -4.16 0.55 2.74
CA VAL A 31 -5.23 0.42 3.74
C VAL A 31 -4.65 0.92 5.07
N LEU A 32 -4.96 2.16 5.41
CA LEU A 32 -4.65 2.69 6.73
C LEU A 32 -5.60 2.04 7.73
N TYR A 33 -5.06 1.13 8.54
CA TYR A 33 -5.83 0.32 9.49
C TYR A 33 -6.66 1.20 10.44
N ASP A 34 -6.12 2.33 10.88
CA ASP A 34 -6.79 3.26 11.79
C ASP A 34 -8.02 3.93 11.15
N ASP A 35 -7.93 4.32 9.87
CA ASP A 35 -9.04 4.97 9.17
C ASP A 35 -10.17 3.98 8.88
N VAL A 36 -9.82 2.75 8.47
CA VAL A 36 -10.81 1.72 8.14
C VAL A 36 -11.48 1.14 9.39
N THR A 37 -10.74 0.97 10.49
CA THR A 37 -11.33 0.42 11.72
C THR A 37 -12.13 1.42 12.53
N SER A 38 -11.97 2.73 12.29
CA SER A 38 -12.74 3.79 12.96
C SER A 38 -14.03 4.17 12.22
N ASP A 39 -14.15 3.87 10.93
CA ASP A 39 -15.36 4.16 10.15
C ASP A 39 -16.56 3.32 10.65
N PRO A 40 -17.64 3.97 11.16
CA PRO A 40 -18.84 3.27 11.60
C PRO A 40 -19.76 2.83 10.45
N THR A 41 -19.53 3.31 9.23
CA THR A 41 -20.34 3.00 8.04
C THR A 41 -19.91 1.70 7.35
N LEU A 42 -18.71 1.20 7.65
CA LEU A 42 -18.20 -0.03 7.07
C LEU A 42 -18.81 -1.28 7.75
N PRO A 43 -19.14 -2.33 6.99
CA PRO A 43 -19.63 -3.59 7.54
C PRO A 43 -18.65 -4.24 8.51
N ARG A 44 -19.15 -4.66 9.68
CA ARG A 44 -18.40 -5.39 10.71
C ARG A 44 -18.96 -6.80 10.89
N THR A 45 -18.08 -7.76 11.17
CA THR A 45 -18.49 -9.14 11.49
C THR A 45 -17.65 -9.73 12.61
N LYS A 46 -18.28 -10.64 13.38
CA LYS A 46 -17.66 -11.47 14.42
C LYS A 46 -17.40 -12.91 14.01
N ALA A 47 -17.77 -13.27 12.78
CA ALA A 47 -17.65 -14.64 12.28
C ALA A 47 -16.20 -15.01 11.92
N VAL A 48 -15.33 -14.01 11.72
CA VAL A 48 -13.94 -14.19 11.32
C VAL A 48 -13.04 -13.63 12.42
N HIS A 49 -12.02 -14.41 12.78
CA HIS A 49 -11.02 -14.00 13.76
C HIS A 49 -9.74 -13.58 13.04
N CYS A 50 -9.08 -12.55 13.57
CA CYS A 50 -7.78 -12.11 13.08
C CYS A 50 -6.76 -13.25 13.16
N ALA A 51 -6.06 -13.55 12.06
CA ALA A 51 -5.05 -14.61 12.03
C ALA A 51 -3.80 -14.30 12.89
N ALA A 52 -3.52 -13.02 13.15
CA ALA A 52 -2.35 -12.60 13.93
C ALA A 52 -2.57 -12.63 15.45
N PHE A 53 -3.74 -12.15 15.93
CA PHE A 53 -4.01 -11.95 17.36
C PHE A 53 -5.30 -12.59 17.86
N GLY A 54 -6.10 -13.21 16.99
CA GLY A 54 -7.35 -13.87 17.37
C GLY A 54 -8.51 -12.93 17.73
N HIS A 55 -8.37 -11.62 17.47
CA HIS A 55 -9.46 -10.67 17.73
C HIS A 55 -10.71 -11.03 16.91
N GLY A 56 -11.87 -11.07 17.57
CA GLY A 56 -13.13 -11.57 17.01
C GLY A 56 -13.98 -10.51 16.32
N GLU A 57 -13.38 -9.41 15.84
CA GLU A 57 -14.05 -8.44 14.98
C GLU A 57 -13.15 -8.07 13.82
N ALA A 58 -13.75 -8.02 12.62
CA ALA A 58 -13.09 -7.63 11.39
C ALA A 58 -14.02 -6.76 10.52
N VAL A 59 -13.40 -5.84 9.78
CA VAL A 59 -14.04 -4.95 8.80
C VAL A 59 -13.72 -5.48 7.40
N PHE A 60 -14.72 -5.48 6.50
CA PHE A 60 -14.54 -5.93 5.12
C PHE A 60 -15.07 -4.89 4.14
N PHE A 61 -14.34 -4.68 3.06
CA PHE A 61 -14.71 -3.78 1.96
C PHE A 61 -14.11 -4.32 0.65
N GLN A 62 -14.73 -3.99 -0.47
CA GLN A 62 -14.26 -4.37 -1.80
C GLN A 62 -13.76 -3.12 -2.52
N VAL A 63 -12.61 -3.23 -3.17
CA VAL A 63 -12.14 -2.24 -4.14
C VAL A 63 -12.84 -2.56 -5.46
N THR A 64 -13.59 -1.60 -6.02
CA THR A 64 -14.29 -1.75 -7.31
C THR A 64 -13.31 -1.58 -8.46
#